data_AF-A0A899G9F4-F1
#
_entry.id   AF-A0A899G9F4-F1
#
_cell.length_a   1.000
_cell.length_b   1.000
_cell.length_c   1.000
_cell.angle_alpha   90.00
_cell.angle_beta   90.00
_cell.angle_gamma   90.00
#
_symmetry.space_group_name_H-M   'P 1'
#
loop_
_entity.id
_entity.type
_entity.pdbx_description
1 polymer ?
#
loop_
_entity_poly.entity_id
_entity_poly.type
_entity_poly.pdbx_seq_one_letter_code
_entity_poly.pdbx_strand_id
1 'polypeptide(L)'
;MVFDHFPSNLPEASIMDQRDMDAKKTYPPQTIAKIFSLAFTDPTTKISAPALTLCSEYIRIFCKEAIWRAAASKREYENKDENTQISLGAEDLERH
;
A
#
# COMPACT_ATOMS: atom_id res chain seq x y z
N MET A 1 -25.04 -48.27 -25.47
CA MET A 1 -24.94 -46.80 -25.38
C MET A 1 -24.65 -46.50 -23.92
N VAL A 2 -23.39 -46.21 -23.60
CA VAL A 2 -22.95 -45.87 -22.24
C VAL A 2 -23.06 -44.35 -22.13
N PHE A 3 -23.94 -43.86 -21.26
CA PHE A 3 -23.96 -42.45 -20.88
C PHE A 3 -22.92 -42.29 -19.77
N ASP A 4 -21.76 -41.74 -20.12
CA ASP A 4 -20.79 -41.29 -19.13
C ASP A 4 -21.42 -40.17 -18.31
N HIS A 5 -21.71 -40.47 -17.05
CA HIS A 5 -22.00 -39.49 -16.01
C HIS A 5 -20.71 -38.70 -15.74
N PHE A 6 -20.57 -37.54 -16.38
CA PHE A 6 -19.56 -36.57 -16.01
C PHE A 6 -19.90 -36.00 -14.62
N PRO A 7 -19.02 -36.09 -13.62
CA PRO A 7 -19.23 -35.41 -12.35
C PRO A 7 -19.12 -33.89 -12.57
N SER A 8 -20.21 -33.18 -12.31
CA SER A 8 -20.25 -31.71 -12.23
C SER A 8 -19.53 -31.25 -10.96
N ASN A 9 -18.20 -31.17 -11.03
CA ASN A 9 -17.39 -30.40 -10.09
C ASN A 9 -16.31 -29.67 -10.87
N LEU A 10 -16.75 -28.63 -11.59
CA LEU A 10 -15.84 -27.55 -11.93
C LEU A 10 -15.50 -26.85 -10.60
N PRO A 11 -14.22 -26.66 -10.25
CA PRO A 11 -13.90 -25.82 -9.11
C PRO A 11 -14.52 -24.46 -9.39
N GLU A 12 -15.40 -23.99 -8.49
CA GLU A 12 -15.76 -22.58 -8.40
C GLU A 12 -14.45 -21.82 -8.51
N ALA A 13 -14.28 -21.09 -9.60
CA ALA A 13 -13.20 -20.13 -9.69
C ALA A 13 -13.43 -19.21 -8.49
N SER A 14 -12.63 -19.41 -7.44
CA SER A 14 -12.57 -18.52 -6.30
C SER A 14 -12.47 -17.14 -6.90
N ILE A 15 -13.56 -16.38 -6.80
CA ILE A 15 -13.56 -14.95 -7.05
C ILE A 15 -12.65 -14.44 -5.93
N MET A 16 -11.34 -14.51 -6.16
CA MET A 16 -10.36 -13.84 -5.33
C MET A 16 -10.79 -12.39 -5.32
N ASP A 17 -11.25 -11.95 -4.16
CA ASP A 17 -11.70 -10.61 -3.91
C ASP A 17 -10.66 -9.65 -4.47
N GLN A 18 -11.04 -8.80 -5.43
CA GLN A 18 -10.12 -7.84 -6.05
C GLN A 18 -9.45 -6.95 -4.98
N ARG A 19 -10.09 -6.81 -3.82
CA ARG A 19 -9.57 -6.12 -2.62
C ARG A 19 -8.32 -6.79 -2.02
N ASP A 20 -8.16 -8.10 -2.18
CA ASP A 20 -6.96 -8.84 -1.71
C ASP A 20 -5.78 -8.73 -2.70
N MET A 21 -6.04 -8.47 -3.98
CA MET A 21 -4.97 -8.25 -4.98
C MET A 21 -4.30 -6.88 -4.82
N ASP A 22 -5.03 -5.87 -4.33
CA ASP A 22 -4.47 -4.58 -3.92
C ASP A 22 -3.71 -4.65 -2.58
N ALA A 23 -3.81 -5.77 -1.84
CA ALA A 23 -3.31 -5.90 -0.48
C ALA A 23 -1.78 -5.92 -0.33
N LYS A 24 -1.00 -6.00 -1.43
CA LYS A 24 0.47 -6.07 -1.35
C LYS A 24 1.23 -5.31 -2.43
N LYS A 25 0.63 -4.27 -3.03
CA LYS A 25 1.41 -3.39 -3.91
C LYS A 25 2.31 -2.50 -3.05
N THR A 26 3.60 -2.81 -3.05
CA THR A 26 4.65 -2.05 -2.36
C THR A 26 5.55 -1.35 -3.38
N TYR A 27 6.42 -0.45 -2.89
CA TYR A 27 7.33 0.26 -3.76
C TYR A 27 8.40 -0.68 -4.32
N PRO A 28 8.80 -0.55 -5.60
CA PRO A 28 9.88 -1.35 -6.17
C PRO A 28 11.18 -1.15 -5.38
N PRO A 29 11.85 -2.22 -4.90
CA PRO A 29 13.07 -2.09 -4.11
C PRO A 29 14.17 -1.26 -4.82
N GLN A 30 14.29 -1.34 -6.14
CA GLN A 30 15.28 -0.56 -6.88
C GLN A 30 15.01 0.95 -6.79
N THR A 31 13.75 1.38 -6.69
CA THR A 31 13.38 2.78 -6.49
C THR A 31 13.80 3.24 -5.10
N ILE A 32 13.51 2.44 -4.07
CA ILE A 32 13.90 2.77 -2.69
C ILE A 32 15.42 2.83 -2.55
N ALA A 33 16.15 1.95 -3.22
CA ALA A 33 17.61 1.95 -3.21
C ALA A 33 18.17 3.26 -3.79
N LYS A 34 17.57 3.75 -4.90
CA LYS A 34 17.94 5.04 -5.49
C LYS A 34 17.65 6.20 -4.54
N ILE A 35 16.48 6.24 -3.90
CA ILE A 35 16.14 7.27 -2.91
C ILE A 35 17.18 7.31 -1.79
N PHE A 36 17.52 6.15 -1.20
CA PHE A 36 18.52 6.11 -0.13
C PHE A 36 19.92 6.48 -0.60
N SER A 37 20.33 6.09 -1.81
CA SER A 37 21.63 6.48 -2.36
C SER A 37 21.82 8.00 -2.51
N LEU A 38 20.72 8.75 -2.66
CA LEU A 38 20.76 10.22 -2.69
C LEU A 38 20.97 10.82 -1.29
N ALA A 39 20.65 10.09 -0.23
CA ALA A 39 20.70 10.55 1.16
C ALA A 39 21.94 10.04 1.94
N PHE A 40 22.64 9.03 1.43
CA PHE A 40 23.86 8.53 2.08
C PHE A 40 24.99 9.57 2.00
N THR A 41 25.49 10.01 3.15
CA THR A 41 26.63 10.92 3.24
C THR A 41 27.92 10.26 2.74
N ASP A 42 28.10 8.98 3.01
CA ASP A 42 29.24 8.19 2.51
C ASP A 42 28.82 7.42 1.25
N PRO A 43 29.44 7.68 0.08
CA PRO A 43 29.11 7.02 -1.19
C PRO A 43 29.41 5.51 -1.20
N THR A 44 30.17 5.01 -0.22
CA THR A 44 30.47 3.57 -0.08
C THR A 44 29.41 2.82 0.73
N THR A 45 28.43 3.53 1.30
CA THR A 45 27.32 2.95 2.07
C THR A 45 26.53 1.97 1.21
N LYS A 46 26.29 0.77 1.75
CA LYS A 46 25.50 -0.28 1.09
C LYS A 46 24.34 -0.70 1.97
N ILE A 47 23.23 -1.03 1.33
CA ILE A 47 22.05 -1.61 1.97
C ILE A 47 21.85 -3.05 1.49
N SER A 48 21.57 -3.94 2.43
CA SER A 48 21.29 -5.35 2.10
C SER A 48 19.91 -5.50 1.46
N ALA A 49 19.72 -6.52 0.62
CA ALA A 49 18.43 -6.77 -0.02
C ALA A 49 17.27 -6.97 0.99
N PRO A 50 17.43 -7.71 2.11
CA PRO A 50 16.37 -7.82 3.12
C PRO A 50 16.02 -6.48 3.78
N ALA A 51 17.02 -5.65 4.09
CA ALA A 51 16.79 -4.33 4.66
C ALA A 51 16.05 -3.43 3.66
N LEU A 52 16.39 -3.50 2.38
CA LEU A 52 15.74 -2.74 1.32
C LEU A 52 14.26 -3.16 1.13
N THR A 53 13.96 -4.45 1.20
CA THR A 53 12.58 -4.96 1.17
C THR A 53 11.79 -4.44 2.37
N LEU A 54 12.38 -4.50 3.57
CA LEU A 54 11.75 -3.94 4.77
C LEU A 54 11.48 -2.45 4.65
N CYS A 55 12.46 -1.68 4.15
CA CYS A 55 12.29 -0.25 3.92
C CYS A 55 11.20 0.07 2.90
N SER A 56 11.00 -0.78 1.89
CA SER A 56 9.91 -0.61 0.92
C SER A 56 8.55 -0.71 1.59
N GLU A 57 8.36 -1.69 2.49
CA GLU A 57 7.15 -1.80 3.32
C GLU A 57 7.01 -0.64 4.31
N TYR A 58 8.10 -0.23 4.94
CA TYR A 58 8.10 0.87 5.88
C TYR A 58 7.61 2.17 5.23
N ILE A 59 8.15 2.53 4.06
CA ILE A 59 7.74 3.75 3.35
C ILE A 59 6.27 3.65 2.91
N ARG A 60 5.80 2.47 2.51
CA ARG A 60 4.37 2.24 2.18
C ARG A 60 3.48 2.51 3.39
N ILE A 61 3.85 2.02 4.56
CA ILE A 61 3.09 2.25 5.79
C ILE A 61 3.16 3.72 6.18
N PHE A 62 4.34 4.34 6.14
CA PHE A 62 4.55 5.75 6.44
C PHE A 62 3.63 6.65 5.60
N CYS A 63 3.58 6.44 4.27
CA CYS A 63 2.70 7.21 3.39
C CYS A 63 1.21 6.99 3.70
N LYS A 64 0.80 5.75 3.99
CA LYS A 64 -0.60 5.44 4.36
C LYS A 64 -0.99 6.15 5.66
N GLU A 65 -0.13 6.08 6.67
CA GLU A 65 -0.33 6.74 7.96
C GLU A 65 -0.44 8.25 7.81
N ALA A 66 0.43 8.87 7.00
CA ALA A 66 0.37 10.31 6.74
C ALA A 66 -0.99 10.72 6.11
N ILE A 67 -1.46 9.95 5.12
CA ILE A 67 -2.78 10.18 4.49
C ILE A 67 -3.91 10.01 5.51
N TRP A 68 -3.88 8.95 6.31
CA TRP A 68 -4.92 8.67 7.30
C TRP A 68 -4.98 9.72 8.40
N ARG A 69 -3.84 10.21 8.88
CA ARG A 69 -3.78 11.27 9.90
C ARG A 69 -4.25 12.62 9.36
N ALA A 70 -3.84 12.98 8.14
CA ALA A 70 -4.34 14.17 7.46
C ALA A 70 -5.87 14.09 7.24
N ALA A 71 -6.36 12.92 6.81
CA ALA A 71 -7.78 12.66 6.61
C ALA A 71 -8.60 12.77 7.91
N ALA A 72 -8.11 12.17 8.99
CA ALA A 72 -8.75 12.23 10.30
C ALA A 72 -8.81 13.69 10.80
N SER A 73 -7.68 14.40 10.78
CA SER A 73 -7.61 15.79 11.24
C SER A 73 -8.53 16.73 10.44
N LYS A 74 -8.61 16.55 9.11
CA LYS A 74 -9.53 17.35 8.28
C LYS A 74 -11.00 17.06 8.58
N ARG A 75 -11.36 15.80 8.79
CA ARG A 75 -12.74 15.42 9.15
C ARG A 75 -13.17 16.00 10.48
N GLU A 76 -12.28 15.97 11.47
CA GLU A 76 -12.51 16.60 12.77
C GLU A 76 -12.70 18.11 12.62
N TYR A 77 -11.83 18.78 11.85
CA TYR A 77 -11.93 20.22 11.60
C TYR A 77 -13.22 20.62 10.87
N GLU A 78 -13.64 19.83 9.88
CA GLU A 78 -14.84 20.09 9.06
C GLU A 78 -16.13 19.51 9.67
N ASN A 79 -16.06 18.86 10.85
CA ASN A 79 -17.17 18.11 11.47
C ASN A 79 -17.88 17.16 10.50
N LYS A 80 -17.10 16.40 9.72
CA LYS A 80 -17.60 15.42 8.74
C LYS A 80 -17.55 14.00 9.28
N ASP A 81 -18.56 13.22 8.93
CA ASP A 81 -18.61 11.78 9.24
C ASP A 81 -17.49 11.00 8.53
N GLU A 82 -17.07 9.88 9.12
CA GLU A 82 -16.02 9.00 8.59
C GLU A 82 -16.31 8.44 7.18
N ASN A 83 -17.59 8.33 6.81
CA ASN A 83 -18.01 7.86 5.50
C ASN A 83 -18.00 8.94 4.42
N THR A 84 -17.77 10.20 4.80
CA THR A 84 -17.74 11.32 3.86
C THR A 84 -16.43 11.30 3.08
N GLN A 85 -16.52 11.37 1.76
CA GLN A 85 -15.37 11.57 0.90
C GLN A 85 -14.80 12.97 1.14
N ILE A 86 -13.49 13.04 1.38
CA ILE A 86 -12.76 14.28 1.59
C ILE A 86 -11.63 14.40 0.57
N SER A 87 -11.30 15.64 0.19
CA SER A 87 -10.15 15.95 -0.65
C SER A 87 -9.06 16.53 0.23
N LEU A 88 -7.83 16.00 0.13
CA LEU A 88 -6.68 16.45 0.90
C LEU A 88 -5.85 17.44 0.09
N GLY A 89 -5.49 18.56 0.71
CA GLY A 89 -4.52 19.55 0.25
C GLY A 89 -3.17 19.40 0.95
N ALA A 90 -2.20 20.24 0.58
CA ALA A 90 -0.87 20.22 1.20
C ALA A 90 -0.93 20.73 2.66
N GLU A 91 -1.79 21.72 2.92
CA GLU A 91 -2.06 22.30 4.23
C GLU A 91 -2.60 21.29 5.25
N ASP A 92 -3.21 20.19 4.79
CA ASP A 92 -3.71 19.13 5.66
C ASP A 92 -2.59 18.20 6.16
N LEU A 93 -1.46 18.14 5.44
CA LEU A 93 -0.27 17.37 5.84
C LEU A 93 0.58 18.14 6.87
N GLU A 94 0.54 19.47 6.88
CA GLU A 94 1.36 20.32 7.76
C GLU A 94 0.80 20.46 9.19
N ARG A 95 -0.42 19.96 9.43
CA ARG A 95 -1.07 20.00 10.74
C ARG A 95 -0.59 18.91 11.71
N HIS A 96 0.38 18.09 11.29
CA HIS A 96 1.02 17.00 12.05
C HIS A 96 2.54 17.11 11.98
#